data_AF-A0A9E0JFR8-F1
#
_entry.id   AF-A0A9E0JFR8-F1
#
_cell.length_a   1.000
_cell.length_b   1.000
_cell.length_c   1.000
_cell.angle_alpha   90.00
_cell.angle_beta   90.00
_cell.angle_gamma   90.00
#
_symmetry.space_group_name_H-M   'P 1'
#
loop_
_entity.id
_entity.type
_entity.pdbx_description
1 polymer ?
#
loop_
_entity_poly.entity_id
_entity_poly.type
_entity_poly.pdbx_seq_one_letter_code
_entity_poly.pdbx_strand_id
1 'polypeptide(L)'
;MKQVYKYILLFCIGLWLPWLPDCSTAWAKDFVVVIDPGHGGHDPGAVGRISKEKNINLNVALKLGRLIKNNNDDVKVIFTRSTDVFIPLDRRAEIANDAKADLFISIHTNSVAGSRTVKGASTWTLGLAKSEANLAVAKRENSVILYESDYKTRYAGFNPNSAESYIIFEFMQDKYMSQSVHLASLVQ
;
A
#
# COMPACT_ATOMS: atom_id res chain seq x y z
N MET A 1 -59.91 -1.01 -44.77
CA MET A 1 -59.90 -0.61 -43.34
C MET A 1 -58.86 -1.31 -42.47
N LYS A 2 -58.38 -2.54 -42.76
CA LYS A 2 -57.41 -3.27 -41.90
C LYS A 2 -55.94 -2.80 -42.00
N GLN A 3 -55.55 -2.07 -43.06
CA GLN A 3 -54.16 -1.64 -43.29
C GLN A 3 -53.78 -0.37 -42.51
N VAL A 4 -54.75 0.50 -42.21
CA VAL A 4 -54.52 1.80 -41.54
C VAL A 4 -54.23 1.63 -40.04
N TYR A 5 -54.84 0.64 -39.39
CA TYR A 5 -54.60 0.33 -37.98
C TYR A 5 -53.18 -0.21 -37.70
N LYS A 6 -52.52 -0.84 -38.68
CA LYS A 6 -51.16 -1.36 -38.51
C LYS A 6 -50.13 -0.24 -38.36
N TYR A 7 -50.30 0.88 -39.07
CA TYR A 7 -49.41 2.02 -38.99
C TYR A 7 -49.66 2.91 -37.77
N ILE A 8 -50.91 2.98 -37.29
CA ILE A 8 -51.26 3.69 -36.05
C ILE A 8 -50.70 2.95 -34.81
N LEU A 9 -50.68 1.61 -34.82
CA LEU A 9 -50.08 0.83 -33.73
C LEU A 9 -48.53 0.93 -33.70
N LEU A 10 -47.90 1.07 -34.87
CA LEU A 10 -46.44 1.24 -34.99
C LEU A 10 -45.95 2.65 -34.61
N PHE A 11 -46.82 3.67 -34.65
CA PHE A 11 -46.46 5.03 -34.25
C PHE A 11 -46.49 5.23 -32.72
N CYS A 12 -47.23 4.39 -31.99
CA CYS A 12 -47.32 4.48 -30.52
C CYS A 12 -46.19 3.75 -29.77
N ILE A 13 -45.41 2.88 -30.43
CA ILE A 13 -44.29 2.16 -29.80
C ILE A 13 -42.97 2.94 -29.92
N GLY A 14 -42.86 3.87 -30.88
CA GLY A 14 -41.63 4.64 -31.13
C GLY A 14 -41.45 5.91 -30.27
N LEU A 15 -42.43 6.30 -29.46
CA LEU A 15 -42.42 7.58 -28.73
C LEU A 15 -42.30 7.44 -27.19
N TRP A 16 -42.08 6.22 -26.68
CA TRP A 16 -41.87 5.94 -25.25
C TRP A 16 -40.47 5.39 -24.94
N LEU A 17 -39.50 5.59 -25.84
CA LEU A 17 -38.13 5.15 -25.67
C LEU A 17 -37.04 6.26 -25.68
N PRO A 18 -37.23 7.46 -25.10
CA PRO A 18 -36.09 8.32 -24.79
C PRO A 18 -36.05 8.70 -23.32
N TRP A 19 -36.14 7.73 -22.40
CA TRP A 19 -35.74 7.97 -21.01
C TRP A 19 -35.44 6.66 -20.28
N LEU A 20 -34.50 5.90 -20.83
CA LEU A 20 -33.67 5.10 -19.94
C LEU A 20 -32.82 6.13 -19.18
N PRO A 21 -32.85 6.18 -17.83
CA PRO A 21 -31.85 6.94 -17.12
C PRO A 21 -30.51 6.46 -17.64
N ASP A 22 -29.68 7.39 -18.11
CA ASP A 22 -28.28 7.09 -18.40
C ASP A 22 -27.80 6.36 -17.15
N CYS A 23 -27.51 5.07 -17.30
CA CYS A 23 -26.83 4.32 -16.26
C CYS A 23 -25.41 4.87 -16.31
N SER A 24 -25.25 6.08 -15.78
CA SER A 24 -23.97 6.65 -15.45
C SER A 24 -23.36 5.61 -14.56
N THR A 25 -22.42 4.85 -15.14
CA THR A 25 -21.56 3.93 -14.43
C THR A 25 -21.11 4.71 -13.21
N ALA A 26 -21.62 4.37 -12.03
CA ALA A 26 -21.05 4.86 -10.80
C ALA A 26 -19.60 4.36 -10.85
N TRP A 27 -18.68 5.22 -11.28
CA TRP A 27 -17.29 4.85 -11.41
C TRP A 27 -16.88 4.33 -10.05
N ALA A 28 -16.60 3.03 -9.97
CA ALA A 28 -16.08 2.44 -8.75
C ALA A 28 -14.86 3.28 -8.35
N LYS A 29 -14.76 3.64 -7.07
CA LYS A 29 -13.59 4.36 -6.55
C LYS A 29 -12.36 3.57 -6.98
N ASP A 30 -11.39 4.23 -7.62
CA ASP A 30 -10.09 3.63 -7.94
C ASP A 30 -9.50 3.01 -6.66
N PHE A 31 -9.04 1.77 -6.76
CA PHE A 31 -8.33 1.12 -5.67
C PHE A 31 -6.94 1.77 -5.55
N VAL A 32 -6.60 2.34 -4.40
CA VAL A 32 -5.37 3.11 -4.23
C VAL A 32 -4.29 2.25 -3.57
N VAL A 33 -3.21 2.00 -4.32
CA VAL A 33 -2.01 1.32 -3.82
C VAL A 33 -0.91 2.33 -3.58
N VAL A 34 -0.39 2.38 -2.35
CA VAL A 34 0.85 3.09 -2.03
C VAL A 34 2.00 2.10 -2.00
N ILE A 35 3.03 2.35 -2.79
CA ILE A 35 4.27 1.58 -2.83
C ILE A 35 5.36 2.40 -2.15
N ASP A 36 5.96 1.83 -1.12
CA ASP A 36 7.02 2.43 -0.33
C ASP A 36 8.37 1.73 -0.58
N PRO A 37 9.27 2.31 -1.40
CA PRO A 37 10.63 1.82 -1.48
C PRO A 37 11.39 2.21 -0.20
N GLY A 38 11.76 1.21 0.60
CA GLY A 38 12.52 1.36 1.86
C GLY A 38 13.77 2.24 1.71
N HIS A 39 14.16 2.93 2.79
CA HIS A 39 15.35 3.80 2.87
C HIS A 39 15.34 4.97 1.86
N GLY A 40 16.51 5.54 1.52
CA GLY A 40 16.66 6.59 0.51
C GLY A 40 17.57 7.75 0.96
N GLY A 41 18.16 8.46 0.00
CA GLY A 41 19.00 9.63 0.30
C GLY A 41 20.22 9.25 1.14
N HIS A 42 20.36 9.86 2.32
CA HIS A 42 21.46 9.56 3.25
C HIS A 42 21.33 8.22 3.97
N ASP A 43 20.16 7.58 3.94
CA ASP A 43 19.95 6.24 4.50
C ASP A 43 20.12 5.19 3.39
N PRO A 44 21.24 4.43 3.37
CA PRO A 44 21.49 3.42 2.35
C PRO A 44 20.72 2.11 2.57
N GLY A 45 20.14 1.89 3.76
CA GLY A 45 19.73 0.57 4.23
C GLY A 45 20.91 -0.41 4.35
N ALA A 46 20.65 -1.70 4.16
CA ALA A 46 21.68 -2.72 4.10
C ALA A 46 22.66 -2.48 2.94
N VAL A 47 23.96 -2.61 3.23
CA VAL A 47 25.03 -2.44 2.26
C VAL A 47 25.64 -3.79 1.88
N GLY A 48 25.49 -4.16 0.61
CA GLY A 48 26.11 -5.33 0.01
C GLY A 48 27.50 -5.03 -0.53
N ARG A 49 28.13 -6.03 -1.17
CA ARG A 49 29.47 -5.89 -1.77
C ARG A 49 29.53 -4.83 -2.87
N ILE A 50 28.46 -4.72 -3.67
CA ILE A 50 28.36 -3.81 -4.83
C ILE A 50 27.02 -3.08 -4.89
N SER A 51 26.15 -3.26 -3.89
CA SER A 51 24.77 -2.80 -3.91
C SER A 51 24.39 -2.13 -2.59
N LYS A 52 23.43 -1.22 -2.67
CA LYS A 52 22.77 -0.60 -1.52
C LYS A 52 21.30 -0.94 -1.59
N GLU A 53 20.72 -1.33 -0.47
CA GLU A 53 19.31 -1.71 -0.35
C GLU A 53 18.39 -0.63 -0.95
N LYS A 54 18.61 0.65 -0.61
CA LYS A 54 17.79 1.77 -1.13
C LYS A 54 17.64 1.81 -2.65
N ASN A 55 18.66 1.38 -3.39
CA ASN A 55 18.68 1.39 -4.85
C ASN A 55 17.91 0.19 -5.41
N ILE A 56 18.05 -0.98 -4.79
CA ILE A 56 17.32 -2.19 -5.15
C ILE A 56 15.82 -1.95 -4.91
N ASN A 57 15.47 -1.47 -3.72
CA ASN A 57 14.09 -1.17 -3.33
C ASN A 57 13.42 -0.22 -4.32
N LEU A 58 14.09 0.89 -4.68
CA LEU A 58 13.57 1.86 -5.66
C LEU A 58 13.30 1.22 -7.02
N ASN A 59 14.27 0.46 -7.55
CA ASN A 59 14.13 -0.16 -8.87
C ASN A 59 13.00 -1.20 -8.90
N VAL A 60 12.87 -2.00 -7.84
CA VAL A 60 11.79 -2.99 -7.71
C VAL A 60 10.44 -2.29 -7.60
N ALA A 61 10.33 -1.26 -6.75
CA ALA A 61 9.09 -0.48 -6.58
C ALA A 61 8.63 0.15 -7.89
N LEU A 62 9.51 0.83 -8.62
CA LEU A 62 9.18 1.44 -9.91
C LEU A 62 8.75 0.40 -10.95
N LYS A 63 9.35 -0.79 -10.93
CA LYS A 63 8.93 -1.90 -11.81
C LYS A 63 7.55 -2.42 -11.41
N LEU A 64 7.30 -2.64 -10.12
CA LEU A 64 5.99 -3.07 -9.62
C LEU A 64 4.90 -2.08 -10.00
N GLY A 65 5.09 -0.79 -9.73
CA GLY A 65 4.08 0.22 -10.05
C GLY A 65 3.83 0.36 -11.56
N ARG A 66 4.83 0.14 -12.42
CA ARG A 66 4.60 0.04 -13.88
C ARG A 66 3.76 -1.18 -14.24
N LEU A 67 4.02 -2.33 -13.63
CA LEU A 67 3.25 -3.54 -13.89
C LEU A 67 1.78 -3.36 -13.47
N ILE A 68 1.51 -2.80 -12.29
CA ILE A 68 0.14 -2.52 -11.83
C ILE A 68 -0.56 -1.57 -12.81
N LYS A 69 0.05 -0.43 -13.14
CA LYS A 69 -0.54 0.55 -14.08
C LYS A 69 -0.83 -0.02 -15.47
N ASN A 70 -0.05 -1.00 -15.92
CA ASN A 70 -0.21 -1.60 -17.24
C ASN A 70 -1.23 -2.74 -17.28
N ASN A 71 -1.60 -3.31 -16.13
CA ASN A 71 -2.49 -4.49 -16.05
C ASN A 71 -3.78 -4.22 -15.28
N ASN A 72 -3.91 -3.06 -14.62
CA ASN A 72 -5.03 -2.70 -13.76
C ASN A 72 -5.41 -1.22 -13.92
N ASP A 73 -6.32 -0.96 -14.84
CA ASP A 73 -6.78 0.37 -15.23
C ASP A 73 -7.55 1.09 -14.11
N ASP A 74 -8.10 0.32 -13.17
CA ASP A 74 -8.88 0.73 -12.00
C ASP A 74 -8.03 0.89 -10.73
N VAL A 75 -6.70 0.77 -10.83
CA VAL A 75 -5.78 0.88 -9.70
C VAL A 75 -4.89 2.11 -9.80
N LYS A 76 -5.02 3.00 -8.81
CA LYS A 76 -4.17 4.18 -8.68
C LYS A 76 -2.92 3.87 -7.87
N VAL A 77 -1.75 3.99 -8.49
CA VAL A 77 -0.45 3.79 -7.83
C VAL A 77 0.17 5.11 -7.40
N ILE A 78 0.50 5.21 -6.11
CA ILE A 78 1.24 6.32 -5.49
C ILE A 78 2.54 5.77 -4.90
N PHE A 79 3.63 6.54 -4.98
CA PHE A 79 4.90 6.18 -4.38
C PHE A 79 5.23 7.11 -3.21
N THR A 80 5.80 6.60 -2.12
CA THR A 80 6.36 7.46 -1.06
C THR A 80 7.58 8.22 -1.57
N ARG A 81 8.38 7.59 -2.44
CA ARG A 81 9.43 8.22 -3.25
C ARG A 81 9.57 7.55 -4.62
N SER A 82 9.90 8.33 -5.64
CA SER A 82 10.23 7.84 -7.00
C SER A 82 11.67 8.13 -7.41
N THR A 83 12.44 8.78 -6.54
CA THR A 83 13.86 9.11 -6.70
C THR A 83 14.66 8.74 -5.45
N ASP A 84 15.97 8.93 -5.48
CA ASP A 84 16.87 8.68 -4.33
C ASP A 84 16.83 9.83 -3.32
N VAL A 85 15.72 9.92 -2.56
CA VAL A 85 15.50 10.88 -1.49
C VAL A 85 15.15 10.18 -0.20
N PHE A 86 15.52 10.77 0.94
CA PHE A 86 15.12 10.26 2.25
C PHE A 86 13.69 10.68 2.56
N ILE A 87 12.83 9.73 2.94
CA ILE A 87 11.48 9.98 3.45
C ILE A 87 11.39 9.41 4.87
N PRO A 88 11.12 10.25 5.89
CA PRO A 88 10.87 9.83 7.27
C PRO A 88 9.77 8.76 7.39
N LEU A 89 9.85 7.89 8.39
CA LEU A 89 8.93 6.75 8.52
C LEU A 89 7.48 7.18 8.76
N ASP A 90 7.29 8.20 9.60
CA ASP A 90 5.99 8.83 9.83
C ASP A 90 5.42 9.42 8.53
N ARG A 91 6.24 10.12 7.74
CA ARG A 91 5.81 10.73 6.48
C ARG A 91 5.35 9.68 5.47
N ARG A 92 5.95 8.48 5.46
CA ARG A 92 5.48 7.37 4.62
C ARG A 92 4.05 6.95 4.99
N ALA A 93 3.75 6.86 6.28
CA ALA A 93 2.41 6.56 6.77
C ALA A 93 1.41 7.71 6.49
N GLU A 94 1.83 8.97 6.67
CA GLU A 94 1.02 10.14 6.31
C GLU A 94 0.65 10.14 4.83
N ILE A 95 1.59 9.86 3.92
CA ILE A 95 1.31 9.76 2.47
C ILE A 95 0.21 8.72 2.20
N ALA A 96 0.24 7.58 2.89
CA ALA A 96 -0.79 6.54 2.74
C ALA A 96 -2.15 6.98 3.27
N ASN A 97 -2.18 7.63 4.43
CA ASN A 97 -3.40 8.13 5.05
C ASN A 97 -4.02 9.28 4.25
N ASP A 98 -3.20 10.25 3.81
CA ASP A 98 -3.59 11.39 2.96
C ASP A 98 -4.20 10.90 1.64
N ALA A 99 -3.60 9.86 1.05
CA ALA A 99 -4.09 9.24 -0.17
C ALA A 99 -5.35 8.38 0.03
N LYS A 100 -5.75 8.11 1.29
CA LYS A 100 -6.78 7.12 1.65
C LYS A 100 -6.51 5.77 0.97
N ALA A 101 -5.25 5.34 1.06
CA ALA A 101 -4.77 4.12 0.44
C ALA A 101 -5.57 2.90 0.91
N ASP A 102 -5.93 2.05 -0.04
CA ASP A 102 -6.61 0.78 0.23
C ASP A 102 -5.57 -0.34 0.47
N LEU A 103 -4.33 -0.16 -0.03
CA LEU A 103 -3.19 -1.05 0.22
C LEU A 103 -1.89 -0.25 0.33
N PHE A 104 -1.06 -0.63 1.32
CA PHE A 104 0.31 -0.14 1.49
C PHE A 104 1.31 -1.30 1.34
N ILE A 105 2.26 -1.17 0.43
CA ILE A 105 3.31 -2.17 0.16
C ILE A 105 4.67 -1.53 0.41
N SER A 106 5.36 -1.94 1.47
CA SER A 106 6.76 -1.55 1.69
C SER A 106 7.72 -2.61 1.15
N ILE A 107 8.73 -2.17 0.40
CA ILE A 107 9.70 -3.04 -0.27
C ILE A 107 11.07 -2.84 0.35
N HIS A 108 11.62 -3.93 0.90
CA HIS A 108 12.93 -3.99 1.53
C HIS A 108 13.75 -5.16 1.00
N THR A 109 15.07 -5.00 1.01
CA THR A 109 16.04 -6.02 0.61
C THR A 109 16.97 -6.24 1.80
N ASN A 110 16.47 -7.02 2.77
CA ASN A 110 17.08 -7.10 4.10
C ASN A 110 18.42 -7.88 4.11
N SER A 111 19.10 -7.86 5.25
CA SER A 111 20.32 -8.61 5.54
C SER A 111 20.20 -9.39 6.85
N VAL A 112 21.07 -10.39 7.08
CA VAL A 112 21.15 -11.11 8.35
C VAL A 112 22.57 -10.93 8.91
N ALA A 113 22.67 -10.49 10.16
CA ALA A 113 23.97 -10.32 10.80
C ALA A 113 24.67 -11.67 10.97
N GLY A 114 25.98 -11.72 10.72
CA GLY A 114 26.78 -12.93 10.92
C GLY A 114 26.58 -14.04 9.87
N SER A 115 25.71 -13.86 8.87
CA SER A 115 25.52 -14.84 7.80
C SER A 115 25.39 -14.19 6.42
N ARG A 116 26.07 -14.78 5.44
CA ARG A 116 26.01 -14.38 4.02
C ARG A 116 25.38 -15.45 3.13
N THR A 117 24.91 -16.55 3.73
CA THR A 117 24.37 -17.72 3.01
C THR A 117 22.83 -17.70 2.96
N VAL A 118 22.18 -16.96 3.87
CA VAL A 118 20.73 -16.80 3.90
C VAL A 118 20.27 -16.03 2.66
N LYS A 119 19.30 -16.59 1.95
CA LYS A 119 18.70 -16.03 0.73
C LYS A 119 17.25 -16.48 0.61
N GLY A 120 16.41 -15.66 -0.02
CA GLY A 120 14.99 -15.94 -0.22
C GLY A 120 14.16 -14.66 -0.25
N ALA A 121 12.87 -14.81 -0.52
CA ALA A 121 11.87 -13.76 -0.34
C ALA A 121 11.06 -14.06 0.93
N SER A 122 10.55 -13.01 1.57
CA SER A 122 9.71 -13.11 2.76
C SER A 122 8.70 -11.97 2.77
N THR A 123 7.45 -12.26 3.10
CA THR A 123 6.40 -11.25 3.28
C THR A 123 6.09 -11.06 4.76
N TRP A 124 5.99 -9.81 5.18
CA TRP A 124 5.76 -9.43 6.58
C TRP A 124 4.46 -8.66 6.68
N THR A 125 3.65 -8.97 7.69
CA THR A 125 2.49 -8.18 8.07
C THR A 125 2.74 -7.57 9.44
N LEU A 126 2.08 -6.45 9.73
CA LEU A 126 2.07 -5.92 11.09
C LEU A 126 1.56 -7.01 12.05
N GLY A 127 2.16 -7.14 13.22
CA GLY A 127 1.74 -8.08 14.25
C GLY A 127 2.67 -8.04 15.45
N LEU A 128 2.21 -8.60 16.57
CA LEU A 128 3.03 -8.74 17.78
C LEU A 128 4.27 -9.57 17.45
N ALA A 129 5.46 -9.14 17.91
CA ALA A 129 6.70 -9.84 17.64
C ALA A 129 6.64 -11.27 18.19
N LYS A 130 6.42 -12.25 17.30
CA LYS A 130 6.27 -13.67 17.67
C LYS A 130 7.62 -14.38 17.90
N SER A 131 8.74 -13.77 17.49
CA SER A 131 10.09 -14.36 17.59
C SER A 131 11.17 -13.27 17.67
N GLU A 132 12.36 -13.64 18.18
CA GLU A 132 13.53 -12.76 18.22
C GLU A 132 13.98 -12.30 16.82
N ALA A 133 13.87 -13.17 15.82
CA ALA A 133 14.20 -12.84 14.43
C ALA A 133 13.26 -11.75 13.88
N ASN A 134 11.95 -11.85 14.14
CA ASN A 134 10.97 -10.85 13.74
C ASN A 134 11.26 -9.50 14.41
N LEU A 135 11.61 -9.54 15.71
CA LEU A 135 11.96 -8.34 16.46
C LEU A 135 13.24 -7.68 15.92
N ALA A 136 14.26 -8.47 15.56
CA ALA A 136 15.51 -7.96 15.00
C ALA A 136 15.31 -7.27 13.66
N VAL A 137 14.48 -7.84 12.77
CA VAL A 137 14.08 -7.21 11.51
C VAL A 137 13.35 -5.90 11.77
N ALA A 138 12.30 -5.91 12.61
CA ALA A 138 11.53 -4.71 12.93
C ALA A 138 12.41 -3.59 13.52
N LYS A 139 13.33 -3.92 14.44
CA LYS A 139 14.28 -2.96 15.00
C LYS A 139 15.22 -2.38 13.95
N ARG A 140 15.66 -3.17 12.97
CA ARG A 140 16.53 -2.70 11.89
C ARG A 140 15.78 -1.74 10.97
N GLU A 141 14.61 -2.12 10.48
CA GLU A 141 13.83 -1.26 9.59
C GLU A 141 13.41 0.04 10.31
N ASN A 142 13.08 -0.04 11.60
CA ASN A 142 12.72 1.13 12.41
C ASN A 142 13.92 1.90 12.97
N SER A 143 15.16 1.48 12.71
CA SER A 143 16.35 2.22 13.16
C SER A 143 16.48 3.59 12.48
N VAL A 144 15.78 3.76 11.36
CA VAL A 144 15.66 5.01 10.60
C VAL A 144 15.09 6.16 11.43
N ILE A 145 14.31 5.87 12.48
CA ILE A 145 13.81 6.86 13.45
C ILE A 145 14.95 7.72 14.01
N LEU A 146 16.16 7.16 14.16
CA LEU A 146 17.32 7.89 14.69
C LEU A 146 17.85 8.97 13.73
N TYR A 147 17.45 8.95 12.46
CA TYR A 147 17.81 9.98 11.48
C TYR A 147 16.80 11.14 11.44
N GLU A 148 15.70 11.04 12.17
CA GLU A 148 14.64 12.05 12.18
C GLU A 148 14.92 13.12 13.25
N SER A 149 14.91 14.40 12.84
CA SER A 149 15.33 15.52 13.70
C SER A 149 14.43 15.77 14.93
N ASP A 150 13.19 15.27 14.92
CA ASP A 150 12.20 15.50 15.98
C ASP A 150 11.58 14.18 16.52
N TYR A 151 12.32 13.08 16.46
CA TYR A 151 11.79 11.76 16.83
C TYR A 151 11.27 11.68 18.27
N LYS A 152 11.89 12.43 19.21
CA LYS A 152 11.48 12.41 20.63
C LYS A 152 10.10 13.01 20.87
N THR A 153 9.73 14.07 20.16
CA THR A 153 8.43 14.74 20.31
C THR A 153 7.36 14.01 19.53
N ARG A 154 7.72 13.58 18.31
CA ARG A 154 6.81 13.04 17.30
C ARG A 154 6.26 11.65 17.64
N TYR A 155 7.09 10.80 18.26
CA TYR A 155 6.69 9.48 18.72
C TYR A 155 6.22 9.45 20.20
N ALA A 156 6.40 10.54 20.96
CA ALA A 156 5.94 10.64 22.35
C ALA A 156 4.43 10.88 22.51
N GLY A 157 3.71 11.13 21.42
CA GLY A 157 2.26 11.32 21.42
C GLY A 157 1.44 10.03 21.60
N PHE A 158 2.05 8.86 21.42
CA PHE A 158 1.45 7.58 21.76
C PHE A 158 1.80 7.23 23.20
N ASN A 159 0.79 7.16 24.09
CA ASN A 159 0.99 6.63 25.43
C ASN A 159 0.67 5.12 25.40
N PRO A 160 1.69 4.23 25.30
CA PRO A 160 1.47 2.78 25.33
C PRO A 160 0.85 2.29 26.65
N ASN A 161 0.79 3.14 27.67
CA ASN A 161 0.18 2.85 28.97
C ASN A 161 -1.27 3.38 29.10
N SER A 162 -1.84 4.02 28.06
CA SER A 162 -3.28 4.34 28.01
C SER A 162 -4.05 3.14 27.45
N ALA A 163 -5.02 2.66 28.22
CA ALA A 163 -5.86 1.54 27.83
C ALA A 163 -6.62 1.83 26.52
N GLU A 164 -7.09 3.07 26.34
CA GLU A 164 -7.84 3.51 25.16
C GLU A 164 -6.98 3.50 23.90
N SER A 165 -5.73 3.97 23.99
CA SER A 165 -4.78 3.98 22.87
C SER A 165 -4.39 2.55 22.46
N TYR A 166 -4.21 1.66 23.45
CA TYR A 166 -3.94 0.25 23.21
C TYR A 166 -5.14 -0.45 22.55
N ILE A 167 -6.36 -0.22 23.06
CA ILE A 167 -7.60 -0.79 22.52
C ILE A 167 -7.84 -0.35 21.07
N ILE A 168 -7.69 0.94 20.76
CA ILE A 168 -7.86 1.43 19.38
C ILE A 168 -6.82 0.82 18.44
N PHE A 169 -5.57 0.72 18.88
CA PHE A 169 -4.50 0.12 18.08
C PHE A 169 -4.73 -1.38 17.85
N GLU A 170 -5.20 -2.10 18.87
CA GLU A 170 -5.56 -3.51 18.78
C GLU A 170 -6.74 -3.73 17.82
N PHE A 171 -7.81 -2.93 17.93
CA PHE A 171 -8.94 -3.00 17.00
C PHE A 171 -8.57 -2.65 15.56
N MET A 172 -7.73 -1.64 15.37
CA MET A 172 -7.22 -1.26 14.05
C MET A 172 -6.36 -2.37 13.45
N GLN A 173 -5.50 -3.00 14.26
CA GLN A 173 -4.74 -4.16 13.81
C GLN A 173 -5.67 -5.32 13.45
N ASP A 174 -6.58 -5.70 14.34
CA ASP A 174 -7.48 -6.85 14.13
C ASP A 174 -8.31 -6.69 12.85
N LYS A 175 -8.85 -5.48 12.61
CA LYS A 175 -9.67 -5.18 11.43
C LYS A 175 -8.95 -5.40 10.09
N TYR A 176 -7.64 -5.14 10.01
CA TYR A 176 -6.86 -5.19 8.77
C TYR A 176 -5.86 -6.36 8.73
N MET A 177 -5.67 -7.06 9.85
CA MET A 177 -4.73 -8.17 9.98
C MET A 177 -5.09 -9.29 9.02
N SER A 178 -6.37 -9.69 8.98
CA SER A 178 -6.82 -10.81 8.16
C SER A 178 -6.55 -10.57 6.67
N GLN A 179 -6.84 -9.36 6.18
CA GLN A 179 -6.61 -8.94 4.80
C GLN A 179 -5.11 -8.86 4.49
N SER A 180 -4.30 -8.36 5.42
CA SER A 180 -2.85 -8.31 5.27
C SER A 180 -2.24 -9.71 5.17
N VAL A 181 -2.66 -10.63 6.05
CA VAL A 181 -2.21 -12.03 6.05
C VAL A 181 -2.69 -12.76 4.79
N HIS A 182 -3.93 -12.51 4.37
CA HIS A 182 -4.47 -13.08 3.14
C HIS A 182 -3.65 -12.65 1.93
N LEU A 183 -3.40 -11.35 1.75
CA LEU A 183 -2.55 -10.85 0.68
C LEU A 183 -1.13 -11.43 0.76
N ALA A 184 -0.54 -11.48 1.96
CA ALA A 184 0.79 -12.05 2.15
C ALA A 184 0.87 -13.51 1.71
N SER A 185 -0.19 -14.30 1.91
CA SER A 185 -0.28 -15.68 1.45
C SER A 185 -0.36 -15.83 -0.07
N LEU A 186 -0.91 -14.84 -0.78
CA LEU A 186 -1.00 -14.83 -2.24
C LEU A 186 0.33 -14.43 -2.91
N VAL A 187 1.18 -13.70 -2.18
CA VAL A 187 2.49 -13.25 -2.66
C VAL A 187 3.54 -14.37 -2.56
N GLN A 188 3.34 -15.36 -1.68
CA GLN A 188 4.33 -16.36 -1.30
C GLN A 188 4.27 -17.64 -2.13
#